data_AF-A0A2V8PWA3-F1
#
_entry.id   AF-A0A2V8PWA3-F1
#
_cell.length_a   1.000
_cell.length_b   1.000
_cell.length_c   1.000
_cell.angle_alpha   90.00
_cell.angle_beta   90.00
_cell.angle_gamma   90.00
#
_symmetry.space_group_name_H-M   'P 1'
#
loop_
_entity.id
_entity.type
_entity.pdbx_description
1 polymer ?
#
loop_
_entity_poly.entity_id
_entity_poly.type
_entity_poly.pdbx_seq_one_letter_code
_entity_poly.pdbx_strand_id
1 'polypeptide(L)'
;MKYKVLLTLIVLSSLIFAGQACNRGLYGADDKSKIHVGIVFDIGGKDDRSFNAAAWTGVKCAETGMLPDGRTSCGKPALGIVLRDVEPGNPVSIEPAMRAFAERGYDLVIGVGFAQGPIMQAVAKDYPNIHFAIIDGVIFEDDGKTPKANVASLVFKEHEGSYLVGMIAAMTSKTGKLGFIGGMDIGLIHQFEGGYEQGAKAANPNIQVIQNYVGVTDAAWNNPGKGKEIALAQISKGADVIFTAAGNSGLGAFDAVEQSGKDSSGRAMHYVIGVDSNQNMVKP
;
A
#
# COMPACT_ATOMS: atom_id res chain seq x y z
N MET A 1 -60.17 -8.97 -39.53
CA MET A 1 -58.99 -8.22 -40.01
C MET A 1 -58.31 -7.29 -38.98
N LYS A 2 -58.84 -7.17 -37.74
CA LYS A 2 -58.26 -6.28 -36.69
C LYS A 2 -57.39 -6.99 -35.63
N TYR A 3 -57.38 -8.32 -35.58
CA TYR A 3 -56.62 -9.09 -34.59
C TYR A 3 -55.27 -9.65 -35.09
N LYS A 4 -55.04 -9.70 -36.41
CA LYS A 4 -53.76 -10.15 -36.98
C LYS A 4 -52.67 -9.08 -36.98
N VAL A 5 -53.03 -7.79 -36.93
CA VAL A 5 -52.05 -6.69 -36.94
C VAL A 5 -51.50 -6.41 -35.53
N LEU A 6 -52.27 -6.71 -34.48
CA LEU A 6 -51.86 -6.48 -33.10
C LEU A 6 -50.87 -7.56 -32.58
N LEU A 7 -50.96 -8.81 -33.07
CA LEU A 7 -50.00 -9.85 -32.71
C LEU A 7 -48.62 -9.65 -33.34
N THR A 8 -48.54 -9.08 -34.55
CA THR A 8 -47.24 -8.86 -35.23
C THR A 8 -46.45 -7.71 -34.61
N LEU A 9 -47.12 -6.74 -33.97
CA LEU A 9 -46.48 -5.61 -33.27
C LEU A 9 -45.93 -5.98 -31.88
N ILE A 10 -46.51 -6.98 -31.20
CA ILE A 10 -46.03 -7.45 -29.89
C ILE A 10 -44.87 -8.44 -30.02
N VAL A 11 -44.79 -9.18 -31.13
CA VAL A 11 -43.64 -10.08 -31.40
C VAL A 11 -42.41 -9.30 -31.90
N LEU A 12 -42.58 -8.14 -32.55
CA LEU A 12 -41.45 -7.29 -32.97
C LEU A 12 -40.86 -6.45 -31.82
N SER A 13 -41.64 -6.10 -30.80
CA SER A 13 -41.15 -5.31 -29.65
C SER A 13 -40.46 -6.15 -28.57
N SER A 14 -40.71 -7.47 -28.54
CA SER A 14 -40.05 -8.41 -27.63
C SER A 14 -38.68 -8.90 -28.14
N LEU A 15 -38.35 -8.67 -29.42
CA LEU A 15 -37.04 -8.99 -29.99
C LEU A 15 -36.02 -7.83 -29.89
N ILE A 16 -36.46 -6.61 -29.56
CA ILE A 16 -35.55 -5.46 -29.40
C ILE A 16 -34.99 -5.36 -27.96
N PHE A 17 -35.67 -5.93 -26.97
CA PHE A 17 -35.18 -5.96 -25.58
C PHE A 17 -34.29 -7.16 -25.22
N ALA A 18 -34.18 -8.17 -26.10
CA ALA A 18 -33.25 -9.28 -25.91
C ALA A 18 -31.80 -8.97 -26.36
N GLY A 19 -31.60 -7.86 -27.07
CA GLY A 19 -30.29 -7.46 -27.61
C GLY A 19 -29.38 -6.67 -26.66
N GLN A 20 -29.87 -6.25 -25.48
CA GLN A 20 -29.08 -5.46 -24.52
C GLN A 20 -28.73 -6.20 -23.21
N ALA A 21 -29.17 -7.45 -23.03
CA ALA A 21 -28.88 -8.25 -21.83
C ALA A 21 -27.70 -9.23 -21.98
N CYS A 22 -27.12 -9.35 -23.17
CA CYS A 22 -25.87 -10.08 -23.42
C CYS A 22 -24.78 -9.13 -23.92
N ASN A 23 -24.60 -8.00 -23.25
CA ASN A 23 -23.31 -7.33 -23.23
C ASN A 23 -22.71 -7.53 -21.85
N ARG A 24 -22.41 -8.80 -21.52
CA ARG A 24 -21.24 -9.06 -20.69
C ARG A 24 -20.09 -8.53 -21.53
N GLY A 25 -19.75 -7.25 -21.37
CA GLY A 25 -18.47 -6.72 -21.80
C GLY A 25 -17.45 -7.71 -21.26
N LEU A 26 -16.89 -8.49 -22.16
CA LEU A 26 -15.74 -9.32 -21.88
C LEU A 26 -14.68 -8.33 -21.46
N TYR A 27 -14.50 -8.11 -20.16
CA TYR A 27 -13.38 -7.37 -19.60
C TYR A 27 -12.07 -8.16 -19.80
N GLY A 28 -11.84 -8.65 -21.03
CA GLY A 28 -10.53 -9.08 -21.46
C GLY A 28 -9.65 -7.84 -21.61
N ALA A 29 -8.40 -8.06 -21.97
CA ALA A 29 -7.55 -7.03 -22.54
C ALA A 29 -8.22 -6.40 -23.79
N ASP A 30 -9.10 -5.40 -23.59
CA ASP A 30 -9.94 -4.81 -24.64
C ASP A 30 -9.11 -4.15 -25.75
N ASP A 31 -7.86 -3.79 -25.45
CA ASP A 31 -6.93 -3.22 -26.41
C ASP A 31 -5.64 -4.04 -26.47
N LYS A 32 -5.66 -5.19 -27.15
CA LYS A 32 -4.49 -6.08 -27.33
C LYS A 32 -3.22 -5.39 -27.89
N SER A 33 -3.31 -4.13 -28.36
CA SER A 33 -2.14 -3.35 -28.77
C SER A 33 -1.38 -2.74 -27.59
N LYS A 34 -1.94 -2.82 -26.38
CA LYS A 34 -1.37 -2.26 -25.14
C LYS A 34 -1.08 -3.33 -24.11
N ILE A 35 -0.12 -3.01 -23.24
CA ILE A 35 0.21 -3.80 -22.06
C ILE A 35 -0.84 -3.56 -20.98
N HIS A 36 -1.46 -4.63 -20.49
CA HIS A 36 -2.47 -4.60 -19.43
C HIS A 36 -1.84 -4.90 -18.08
N VAL A 37 -2.07 -4.00 -17.13
CA VAL A 37 -1.52 -4.08 -15.78
C VAL A 37 -2.65 -4.12 -14.77
N GLY A 38 -2.67 -5.16 -13.95
CA GLY A 38 -3.58 -5.32 -12.83
C GLY A 38 -2.83 -5.07 -11.54
N ILE A 39 -3.33 -4.22 -10.65
CA ILE A 39 -2.77 -4.04 -9.31
C ILE A 39 -3.78 -4.49 -8.25
N VAL A 40 -3.33 -5.34 -7.32
CA VAL A 40 -4.11 -5.88 -6.21
C VAL A 40 -3.55 -5.31 -4.91
N PHE A 41 -4.26 -4.33 -4.33
CA PHE A 41 -3.86 -3.67 -3.10
C PHE A 41 -4.01 -4.57 -1.88
N ASP A 42 -3.32 -4.22 -0.80
CA ASP A 42 -3.58 -4.82 0.51
C ASP A 42 -4.90 -4.29 1.10
N ILE A 43 -5.31 -4.85 2.23
CA ILE A 43 -6.57 -4.57 2.94
C ILE A 43 -6.74 -3.08 3.29
N GLY A 44 -5.63 -2.34 3.42
CA GLY A 44 -5.62 -0.90 3.73
C GLY A 44 -6.23 -0.01 2.64
N GLY A 45 -6.38 -0.51 1.40
CA GLY A 45 -6.90 0.26 0.28
C GLY A 45 -5.92 1.33 -0.23
N LYS A 46 -6.18 1.91 -1.39
CA LYS A 46 -5.24 2.80 -2.10
C LYS A 46 -5.03 4.16 -1.45
N ASP A 47 -5.93 4.56 -0.55
CA ASP A 47 -5.94 5.88 0.11
C ASP A 47 -5.36 5.86 1.54
N ASP A 48 -4.55 4.85 1.88
CA ASP A 48 -3.92 4.68 3.20
C ASP A 48 -2.89 5.78 3.57
N ARG A 49 -2.64 6.73 2.66
CA ARG A 49 -1.66 7.83 2.77
C ARG A 49 -0.23 7.37 3.03
N SER A 50 0.07 6.10 2.77
CA SER A 50 1.33 5.45 3.13
C SER A 50 1.73 4.50 2.00
N PHE A 51 1.77 3.20 2.27
CA PHE A 51 2.30 2.16 1.40
C PHE A 51 1.47 1.94 0.13
N ASN A 52 0.15 1.72 0.27
CA ASN A 52 -0.72 1.49 -0.88
C ASN A 52 -0.87 2.76 -1.73
N ALA A 53 -0.91 3.95 -1.10
CA ALA A 53 -0.91 5.22 -1.80
C ALA A 53 0.39 5.45 -2.61
N ALA A 54 1.53 5.00 -2.11
CA ALA A 54 2.80 5.04 -2.85
C ALA A 54 2.76 4.12 -4.08
N ALA A 55 2.26 2.89 -3.91
CA ALA A 55 2.07 1.95 -5.02
C ALA A 55 1.11 2.50 -6.08
N TRP A 56 -0.02 3.09 -5.66
CA TRP A 56 -0.97 3.76 -6.55
C TRP A 56 -0.33 4.91 -7.32
N THR A 57 0.43 5.75 -6.63
CA THR A 57 1.20 6.84 -7.26
C THR A 57 2.12 6.32 -8.36
N GLY A 58 2.83 5.22 -8.12
CA GLY A 58 3.72 4.59 -9.09
C GLY A 58 2.99 4.12 -10.36
N VAL A 59 1.90 3.35 -10.20
CA VAL A 59 1.16 2.84 -11.37
C VAL A 59 0.40 3.93 -12.13
N LYS A 60 -0.06 4.98 -11.45
CA LYS A 60 -0.66 6.15 -12.12
C LYS A 60 0.38 6.93 -12.91
N CYS A 61 1.57 7.13 -12.36
CA CYS A 61 2.68 7.74 -13.09
C CYS A 61 3.04 6.92 -14.34
N ALA A 62 3.08 5.59 -14.24
CA ALA A 62 3.31 4.72 -15.39
C ALA A 62 2.21 4.81 -16.46
N GLU A 63 0.93 4.89 -16.05
CA GLU A 63 -0.20 4.98 -16.98
C GLU A 63 -0.27 6.34 -17.69
N THR A 64 -0.10 7.43 -16.95
CA THR A 64 -0.47 8.78 -17.43
C THR A 64 0.68 9.77 -17.50
N GLY A 65 1.84 9.47 -16.90
CA GLY A 65 2.92 10.44 -16.67
C GLY A 65 2.57 11.51 -15.61
N MET A 66 1.48 11.31 -14.87
CA MET A 66 0.96 12.23 -13.85
C MET A 66 0.84 11.55 -12.49
N LEU A 67 0.89 12.34 -11.43
CA LEU A 67 0.49 11.92 -10.09
C LEU A 67 -1.03 11.67 -10.03
N PRO A 68 -1.55 10.99 -8.98
CA PRO A 68 -2.97 10.67 -8.85
C PRO A 68 -3.92 11.87 -8.89
N ASP A 69 -3.45 13.10 -8.65
CA ASP A 69 -4.25 14.33 -8.73
C ASP A 69 -4.66 14.71 -10.17
N GLY A 70 -4.07 14.06 -11.18
CA GLY A 70 -4.32 14.30 -12.60
C GLY A 70 -3.83 15.66 -13.10
N ARG A 71 -3.04 16.39 -12.31
CA ARG A 71 -2.60 17.77 -12.59
C ARG A 71 -1.09 17.92 -12.51
N THR A 72 -0.44 17.17 -11.62
CA THR A 72 0.99 17.27 -11.37
C THR A 72 1.72 16.19 -12.16
N SER A 73 2.69 16.58 -12.99
CA SER A 73 3.54 15.61 -13.67
C SER A 73 4.41 14.84 -12.68
N CYS A 74 4.57 13.54 -12.89
CA CYS A 74 5.53 12.73 -12.13
C CYS A 74 6.95 12.74 -12.73
N GLY A 75 7.21 13.55 -13.77
CA GLY A 75 8.52 13.67 -14.41
C GLY A 75 8.92 12.48 -15.30
N LYS A 76 7.98 11.58 -15.62
CA LYS A 76 8.17 10.43 -16.51
C LYS A 76 7.10 10.46 -17.62
N PRO A 77 7.40 9.99 -18.84
CA PRO A 77 6.40 9.82 -19.88
C PRO A 77 5.45 8.67 -19.54
N ALA A 78 4.21 8.75 -20.04
CA ALA A 78 3.27 7.64 -20.00
C ALA A 78 3.81 6.43 -20.78
N LEU A 79 3.60 5.22 -20.24
CA LEU A 79 4.09 3.97 -20.83
C LEU A 79 3.09 3.29 -21.78
N GLY A 80 1.91 3.88 -22.00
CA GLY A 80 0.91 3.33 -22.90
C GLY A 80 0.23 2.06 -22.37
N ILE A 81 0.17 1.88 -21.05
CA ILE A 81 -0.48 0.74 -20.40
C ILE A 81 -2.00 0.96 -20.24
N VAL A 82 -2.73 -0.14 -20.04
CA VAL A 82 -4.11 -0.13 -19.54
C VAL A 82 -4.08 -0.62 -18.10
N LEU A 83 -4.34 0.28 -17.14
CA LEU A 83 -4.33 -0.05 -15.72
C LEU A 83 -5.74 -0.43 -15.22
N ARG A 84 -5.80 -1.44 -14.35
CA ARG A 84 -6.95 -1.73 -13.49
C ARG A 84 -6.49 -2.05 -12.08
N ASP A 85 -7.21 -1.52 -11.10
CA ASP A 85 -6.99 -1.76 -9.68
C ASP A 85 -8.09 -2.61 -9.05
N VAL A 86 -7.72 -3.35 -8.00
CA VAL A 86 -8.65 -3.98 -7.07
C VAL A 86 -8.22 -3.65 -5.64
N GLU A 87 -9.18 -3.19 -4.85
CA GLU A 87 -9.08 -3.04 -3.40
C GLU A 87 -9.86 -4.20 -2.76
N PRO A 88 -9.21 -5.32 -2.39
CA PRO A 88 -9.91 -6.57 -2.03
C PRO A 88 -10.78 -6.44 -0.78
N GLY A 89 -10.46 -5.48 0.10
CA GLY A 89 -11.14 -5.20 1.36
C GLY A 89 -11.00 -6.28 2.44
N ASN A 90 -10.54 -7.48 2.09
CA ASN A 90 -10.25 -8.58 3.00
C ASN A 90 -9.25 -9.57 2.37
N PRO A 91 -8.57 -10.41 3.18
CA PRO A 91 -7.57 -11.36 2.68
C PRO A 91 -8.11 -12.40 1.69
N VAL A 92 -9.32 -12.90 1.90
CA VAL A 92 -9.87 -14.01 1.09
C VAL A 92 -10.24 -13.58 -0.34
N SER A 93 -10.41 -12.28 -0.56
CA SER A 93 -10.65 -11.69 -1.89
C SER A 93 -9.37 -11.53 -2.74
N ILE A 94 -8.17 -11.66 -2.16
CA ILE A 94 -6.90 -11.39 -2.87
C ILE A 94 -6.63 -12.43 -3.96
N GLU A 95 -6.73 -13.73 -3.64
CA GLU A 95 -6.48 -14.80 -4.61
C GLU A 95 -7.45 -14.75 -5.80
N PRO A 96 -8.79 -14.66 -5.59
CA PRO A 96 -9.73 -14.50 -6.69
C PRO A 96 -9.44 -13.28 -7.56
N ALA A 97 -8.99 -12.16 -6.98
CA ALA A 97 -8.64 -10.96 -7.73
C ALA A 97 -7.43 -11.19 -8.65
N MET A 98 -6.35 -11.78 -8.13
CA MET A 98 -5.17 -12.12 -8.94
C MET A 98 -5.50 -13.10 -10.07
N ARG A 99 -6.26 -14.15 -9.77
CA ARG A 99 -6.70 -15.14 -10.76
C ARG A 99 -7.57 -14.50 -11.83
N ALA A 100 -8.50 -13.61 -11.46
CA ALA A 100 -9.34 -12.92 -12.42
C ALA A 100 -8.53 -12.08 -13.42
N PHE A 101 -7.46 -11.42 -13.00
CA PHE A 101 -6.56 -10.73 -13.94
C PHE A 101 -5.83 -11.70 -14.86
N ALA A 102 -5.29 -12.79 -14.32
CA ALA A 102 -4.59 -13.82 -15.09
C ALA A 102 -5.51 -14.49 -16.14
N GLU A 103 -6.73 -14.86 -15.76
CA GLU A 103 -7.76 -15.45 -16.64
C GLU A 103 -8.21 -14.50 -17.75
N ARG A 104 -8.19 -13.19 -17.48
CA ARG A 104 -8.49 -12.14 -18.48
C ARG A 104 -7.32 -11.86 -19.43
N GLY A 105 -6.18 -12.52 -19.23
CA GLY A 105 -4.99 -12.38 -20.07
C GLY A 105 -4.27 -11.06 -19.87
N TYR A 106 -4.19 -10.55 -18.63
CA TYR A 106 -3.37 -9.39 -18.30
C TYR A 106 -1.88 -9.73 -18.46
N ASP A 107 -1.09 -8.78 -18.97
CA ASP A 107 0.34 -9.00 -19.19
C ASP A 107 1.14 -8.97 -17.87
N LEU A 108 0.72 -8.14 -16.92
CA LEU A 108 1.35 -8.00 -15.60
C LEU A 108 0.29 -7.92 -14.48
N VAL A 109 0.49 -8.71 -13.43
CA VAL A 109 -0.27 -8.61 -12.17
C VAL A 109 0.64 -8.23 -11.01
N ILE A 110 0.36 -7.10 -10.36
CA ILE A 110 1.13 -6.54 -9.24
C ILE A 110 0.38 -6.81 -7.95
N GLY A 111 1.03 -7.50 -7.00
CA GLY A 111 0.55 -7.66 -5.62
C GLY A 111 1.28 -6.72 -4.68
N VAL A 112 0.53 -6.03 -3.83
CA VAL A 112 1.06 -5.03 -2.90
C VAL A 112 1.11 -5.60 -1.49
N GLY A 113 2.32 -5.85 -0.98
CA GLY A 113 2.56 -6.25 0.40
C GLY A 113 2.93 -7.73 0.58
N PHE A 114 3.79 -7.98 1.58
CA PHE A 114 4.34 -9.30 1.89
C PHE A 114 3.27 -10.38 2.15
N ALA A 115 2.13 -10.01 2.72
CA ALA A 115 1.04 -10.92 3.07
C ALA A 115 0.45 -11.63 1.84
N GLN A 116 0.60 -11.03 0.65
CA GLN A 116 0.15 -11.62 -0.61
C GLN A 116 1.13 -12.68 -1.16
N GLY A 117 2.32 -12.85 -0.56
CA GLY A 117 3.37 -13.71 -1.09
C GLY A 117 2.95 -15.17 -1.29
N PRO A 118 2.42 -15.86 -0.27
CA PRO A 118 1.94 -17.23 -0.42
C PRO A 118 0.84 -17.38 -1.48
N ILE A 119 -0.02 -16.36 -1.63
CA ILE A 119 -1.09 -16.33 -2.63
C ILE A 119 -0.49 -16.20 -4.03
N MET A 120 0.42 -15.24 -4.23
CA MET A 120 1.08 -15.03 -5.52
C MET A 120 1.92 -16.23 -5.93
N GLN A 121 2.57 -16.91 -4.99
CA GLN A 121 3.29 -18.17 -5.25
C GLN A 121 2.39 -19.21 -5.91
N ALA A 122 1.18 -19.41 -5.37
CA ALA A 122 0.20 -20.36 -5.90
C ALA A 122 -0.33 -19.92 -7.27
N VAL A 123 -0.74 -18.65 -7.41
CA VAL A 123 -1.29 -18.12 -8.66
C VAL A 123 -0.23 -18.11 -9.78
N ALA A 124 0.99 -17.66 -9.50
CA ALA A 124 2.06 -17.62 -10.49
C ALA A 124 2.49 -19.02 -10.97
N LYS A 125 2.28 -20.06 -10.15
CA LYS A 125 2.48 -21.46 -10.55
C LYS A 125 1.41 -21.93 -11.55
N ASP A 126 0.16 -21.54 -11.33
CA ASP A 126 -0.97 -21.91 -12.20
C ASP A 126 -0.96 -21.14 -13.53
N TYR A 127 -0.36 -19.95 -13.56
CA TYR A 127 -0.32 -19.06 -14.73
C TYR A 127 1.13 -18.74 -15.18
N PRO A 128 1.90 -19.72 -15.69
CA PRO A 128 3.33 -19.52 -16.01
C PRO A 128 3.59 -18.54 -17.16
N ASN A 129 2.57 -18.25 -17.99
CA ASN A 129 2.66 -17.32 -19.12
C ASN A 129 2.33 -15.87 -18.74
N ILE A 130 1.90 -15.62 -17.50
CA ILE A 130 1.58 -14.29 -16.99
C ILE A 130 2.78 -13.81 -16.17
N HIS A 131 3.15 -12.54 -16.32
CA HIS A 131 4.16 -11.92 -15.47
C HIS A 131 3.52 -11.38 -14.20
N PHE A 132 4.21 -11.55 -13.09
CA PHE A 132 3.81 -11.01 -11.80
C PHE A 132 4.90 -10.12 -11.23
N ALA A 133 4.51 -9.20 -10.36
CA ALA A 133 5.43 -8.50 -9.48
C ALA A 133 4.84 -8.44 -8.07
N ILE A 134 5.67 -8.68 -7.05
CA ILE A 134 5.29 -8.49 -5.65
C ILE A 134 6.11 -7.36 -5.04
N ILE A 135 5.44 -6.49 -4.28
CA ILE A 135 6.07 -5.47 -3.46
C ILE A 135 6.18 -6.01 -2.03
N ASP A 136 7.36 -5.88 -1.41
CA ASP A 136 7.68 -6.34 -0.05
C ASP A 136 7.61 -7.86 0.17
N GLY A 137 7.62 -8.64 -0.92
CA GLY A 137 7.64 -10.10 -0.86
C GLY A 137 8.74 -10.69 -1.71
N VAL A 138 9.15 -11.92 -1.37
CA VAL A 138 10.07 -12.71 -2.18
C VAL A 138 9.40 -14.03 -2.53
N ILE A 139 9.36 -14.33 -3.83
CA ILE A 139 8.72 -15.52 -4.38
C ILE A 139 9.80 -16.41 -4.98
N PHE A 140 9.79 -17.68 -4.60
CA PHE A 140 10.81 -18.66 -4.98
C PHE A 140 10.20 -19.75 -5.87
N GLU A 141 11.03 -20.50 -6.57
CA GLU A 141 10.62 -21.78 -7.14
C GLU A 141 10.39 -22.82 -6.03
N ASP A 142 9.91 -24.01 -6.41
CA ASP A 142 9.64 -25.11 -5.46
C ASP A 142 10.90 -25.54 -4.65
N ASP A 143 12.10 -25.13 -5.06
CA ASP A 143 13.36 -25.35 -4.33
C ASP A 143 13.58 -24.41 -3.13
N GLY A 144 12.73 -23.39 -2.98
CA GLY A 144 12.76 -22.42 -1.90
C GLY A 144 13.94 -21.45 -1.90
N LYS A 145 14.70 -21.35 -3.01
CA LYS A 145 15.92 -20.53 -3.09
C LYS A 145 16.08 -19.79 -4.42
N THR A 146 15.65 -20.38 -5.51
CA THR A 146 15.74 -19.76 -6.84
C THR A 146 14.58 -18.77 -7.00
N PRO A 147 14.82 -17.49 -7.36
CA PRO A 147 13.73 -16.55 -7.62
C PRO A 147 12.77 -17.07 -8.68
N LYS A 148 11.46 -16.93 -8.46
CA LYS A 148 10.46 -17.46 -9.37
C LYS A 148 10.52 -16.75 -10.73
N ALA A 149 10.66 -17.52 -11.82
CA ALA A 149 11.01 -16.97 -13.13
C ALA A 149 9.99 -15.98 -13.72
N ASN A 150 8.70 -16.18 -13.44
CA ASN A 150 7.63 -15.28 -13.88
C ASN A 150 7.20 -14.25 -12.82
N VAL A 151 7.98 -14.06 -11.74
CA VAL A 151 7.68 -13.10 -10.67
C VAL A 151 8.86 -12.19 -10.37
N ALA A 152 8.67 -10.89 -10.53
CA ALA A 152 9.61 -9.90 -10.02
C ALA A 152 9.35 -9.64 -8.52
N SER A 153 10.32 -9.95 -7.66
CA SER A 153 10.27 -9.63 -6.23
C SER A 153 10.91 -8.27 -5.97
N LEU A 154 10.12 -7.29 -5.56
CA LEU A 154 10.55 -5.91 -5.30
C LEU A 154 10.66 -5.68 -3.80
N VAL A 155 11.89 -5.71 -3.28
CA VAL A 155 12.20 -5.53 -1.85
C VAL A 155 13.03 -4.27 -1.64
N PHE A 156 12.98 -3.74 -0.42
CA PHE A 156 13.72 -2.54 -0.05
C PHE A 156 14.81 -2.86 1.00
N LYS A 157 15.64 -1.86 1.25
CA LYS A 157 16.58 -1.84 2.37
C LYS A 157 16.13 -0.79 3.37
N GLU A 158 15.01 -1.06 4.00
CA GLU A 158 14.24 -0.11 4.80
C GLU A 158 15.05 0.41 6.00
N HIS A 159 15.97 -0.42 6.50
CA HIS A 159 16.92 -0.06 7.54
C HIS A 159 17.87 1.08 7.13
N GLU A 160 18.25 1.21 5.85
CA GLU A 160 19.13 2.29 5.38
C GLU A 160 18.43 3.66 5.47
N GLY A 161 17.16 3.73 5.04
CA GLY A 161 16.36 4.95 5.20
C GLY A 161 16.01 5.23 6.66
N SER A 162 15.69 4.19 7.42
CA SER A 162 15.40 4.26 8.86
C SER A 162 16.58 4.81 9.65
N TYR A 163 17.81 4.44 9.29
CA TYR A 163 19.04 4.98 9.87
C TYR A 163 19.12 6.50 9.72
N LEU A 164 18.85 7.04 8.53
CA LEU A 164 18.90 8.47 8.29
C LEU A 164 17.86 9.22 9.14
N VAL A 165 16.62 8.73 9.21
CA VAL A 165 15.59 9.36 10.04
C VAL A 165 15.85 9.19 11.54
N GLY A 166 16.55 8.12 11.94
CA GLY A 166 17.07 7.95 13.31
C GLY A 166 18.07 9.03 13.70
N MET A 167 19.02 9.34 12.83
CA MET A 167 19.96 10.44 13.05
C MET A 167 19.22 11.78 13.19
N ILE A 168 18.27 12.06 12.28
CA ILE A 168 17.47 13.29 12.31
C ILE A 168 16.67 13.39 13.62
N ALA A 169 16.04 12.30 14.05
CA ALA A 169 15.26 12.25 15.28
C ALA A 169 16.13 12.53 16.51
N ALA A 170 17.29 11.88 16.62
CA ALA A 170 18.23 12.10 17.72
C ALA A 170 18.79 13.53 17.77
N MET A 171 19.05 14.14 16.61
CA MET A 171 19.50 15.55 16.51
C MET A 171 18.37 16.54 16.84
N THR A 172 17.12 16.14 16.64
CA THR A 172 15.94 16.97 16.90
C THR A 172 15.47 16.88 18.36
N SER A 173 15.67 15.71 18.99
CA SER A 173 15.23 15.43 20.35
C SER A 173 15.89 16.36 21.38
N LYS A 174 15.07 16.83 22.31
CA LYS A 174 15.45 17.62 23.48
C LYS A 174 15.43 16.78 24.76
N THR A 175 14.67 15.69 24.79
CA THR A 175 14.55 14.81 25.96
C THR A 175 15.56 13.67 25.97
N GLY A 176 16.20 13.39 24.83
CA GLY A 176 17.07 12.23 24.68
C GLY A 176 16.30 10.90 24.54
N LYS A 177 14.97 10.96 24.36
CA LYS A 177 14.09 9.81 24.22
C LYS A 177 13.28 9.91 22.94
N LEU A 178 13.29 8.84 22.15
CA LEU A 178 12.57 8.70 20.90
C LEU A 178 11.50 7.62 21.04
N GLY A 179 10.48 7.69 20.18
CA GLY A 179 9.49 6.64 20.01
C GLY A 179 9.63 5.94 18.67
N PHE A 180 9.34 4.65 18.64
CA PHE A 180 9.12 3.86 17.44
C PHE A 180 7.79 3.13 17.54
N ILE A 181 6.96 3.24 16.51
CA ILE A 181 5.68 2.53 16.40
C ILE A 181 5.69 1.68 15.14
N GLY A 182 5.86 0.38 15.31
CA GLY A 182 5.70 -0.61 14.24
C GLY A 182 4.25 -1.02 14.06
N GLY A 183 3.85 -1.37 12.84
CA GLY A 183 2.54 -1.96 12.56
C GLY A 183 2.46 -3.37 13.15
N MET A 184 2.80 -4.36 12.32
CA MET A 184 2.88 -5.76 12.75
C MET A 184 4.26 -6.08 13.33
N ASP A 185 4.29 -6.88 14.41
CA ASP A 185 5.52 -7.40 15.02
C ASP A 185 6.11 -8.55 14.18
N ILE A 186 6.88 -8.19 13.15
CA ILE A 186 7.51 -9.09 12.18
C ILE A 186 8.92 -8.62 11.82
N GLY A 187 9.74 -9.55 11.32
CA GLY A 187 11.14 -9.28 10.95
C GLY A 187 11.34 -8.14 9.95
N LEU A 188 10.39 -7.90 9.04
CA LEU A 188 10.42 -6.74 8.14
C LEU A 188 10.41 -5.42 8.92
N ILE A 189 9.53 -5.27 9.92
CA ILE A 189 9.45 -4.05 10.75
C ILE A 189 10.58 -3.97 11.77
N HIS A 190 11.13 -5.10 12.20
CA HIS A 190 12.35 -5.11 13.00
C HIS A 190 13.54 -4.47 12.26
N GLN A 191 13.58 -4.54 10.92
CA GLN A 191 14.61 -3.83 10.14
C GLN A 191 14.44 -2.31 10.21
N PHE A 192 13.21 -1.80 10.15
CA PHE A 192 12.93 -0.38 10.37
C PHE A 192 13.35 0.06 11.77
N GLU A 193 12.94 -0.70 12.80
CA GLU A 193 13.31 -0.43 14.20
C GLU A 193 14.83 -0.39 14.37
N GLY A 194 15.52 -1.45 13.93
CA GLY A 194 16.95 -1.60 14.08
C GLY A 194 17.75 -0.53 13.32
N GLY A 195 17.30 -0.15 12.13
CA GLY A 195 17.89 0.96 11.39
C GLY A 195 17.73 2.29 12.13
N TYR A 196 16.51 2.59 12.59
CA TYR A 196 16.19 3.80 13.34
C TYR A 196 17.01 3.92 14.63
N GLU A 197 17.10 2.85 15.41
CA GLU A 197 17.88 2.82 16.65
C GLU A 197 19.38 3.03 16.39
N GLN A 198 19.94 2.34 15.39
CA GLN A 198 21.35 2.48 15.02
C GLN A 198 21.69 3.90 14.57
N GLY A 199 20.85 4.49 13.72
CA GLY A 199 21.03 5.87 13.26
C GLY A 199 20.92 6.88 14.39
N ALA A 200 19.95 6.70 15.28
CA ALA A 200 19.80 7.54 16.46
C ALA A 200 21.05 7.49 17.36
N LYS A 201 21.55 6.27 17.66
CA LYS A 201 22.74 6.07 18.50
C LYS A 201 24.02 6.61 17.85
N ALA A 202 24.11 6.60 16.52
CA ALA A 202 25.22 7.19 15.80
C ALA A 202 25.30 8.71 15.98
N ALA A 203 24.14 9.39 16.03
CA ALA A 203 24.08 10.83 16.28
C ALA A 203 24.19 11.19 17.77
N ASN A 204 23.63 10.37 18.67
CA ASN A 204 23.71 10.53 20.12
C ASN A 204 23.80 9.15 20.81
N PRO A 205 24.99 8.74 21.29
CA PRO A 205 25.19 7.42 21.91
C PRO A 205 24.33 7.15 23.16
N ASN A 206 23.82 8.19 23.82
CA ASN A 206 22.99 8.07 25.03
C ASN A 206 21.49 8.12 24.74
N ILE A 207 21.07 8.23 23.47
CA ILE A 207 19.66 8.27 23.09
C ILE A 207 18.97 6.96 23.47
N GLN A 208 17.71 7.04 23.90
CA GLN A 208 16.87 5.88 24.16
C GLN A 208 15.72 5.81 23.15
N VAL A 209 15.44 4.64 22.60
CA VAL A 209 14.29 4.40 21.72
C VAL A 209 13.27 3.53 22.45
N ILE A 210 12.03 4.01 22.56
CA ILE A 210 10.91 3.25 23.09
C ILE A 210 10.16 2.64 21.91
N GLN A 211 10.20 1.30 21.79
CA GLN A 211 9.57 0.58 20.69
C GLN A 211 8.29 -0.13 21.13
N ASN A 212 7.25 -0.01 20.32
CA ASN A 212 6.00 -0.73 20.50
C ASN A 212 5.38 -1.06 19.14
N TYR A 213 4.60 -2.14 19.10
CA TYR A 213 3.92 -2.62 17.90
C TYR A 213 2.41 -2.56 18.08
N VAL A 214 1.68 -2.28 17.00
CA VAL A 214 0.22 -2.22 17.02
C VAL A 214 -0.39 -3.60 17.27
N GLY A 215 0.19 -4.66 16.69
CA GLY A 215 -0.25 -6.04 16.91
C GLY A 215 0.57 -7.09 16.16
N VAL A 216 0.04 -8.32 16.09
CA VAL A 216 0.69 -9.51 15.47
C VAL A 216 -0.14 -10.09 14.30
N THR A 217 -1.21 -9.41 13.90
CA THR A 217 -2.13 -9.82 12.82
C THR A 217 -2.34 -8.67 11.84
N ASP A 218 -2.96 -8.92 10.69
CA ASP A 218 -3.16 -7.91 9.64
C ASP A 218 -3.94 -6.67 10.11
N ALA A 219 -4.75 -6.81 11.17
CA ALA A 219 -5.43 -5.70 11.80
C ALA A 219 -4.47 -4.62 12.34
N ALA A 220 -3.19 -4.94 12.51
CA ALA A 220 -2.15 -4.02 12.96
C ALA A 220 -1.85 -2.88 11.97
N TRP A 221 -2.20 -3.03 10.70
CA TRP A 221 -1.99 -2.01 9.66
C TRP A 221 -3.13 -0.98 9.56
N ASN A 222 -4.28 -1.26 10.19
CA ASN A 222 -5.49 -0.47 10.03
C ASN A 222 -6.20 -0.16 11.37
N ASN A 223 -5.44 0.22 12.39
CA ASN A 223 -5.93 0.59 13.71
C ASN A 223 -5.30 1.91 14.23
N PRO A 224 -5.70 3.07 13.66
CA PRO A 224 -5.21 4.39 14.11
C PRO A 224 -5.47 4.66 15.59
N GLY A 225 -6.58 4.16 16.15
CA GLY A 225 -6.88 4.31 17.58
C GLY A 225 -5.81 3.69 18.47
N LYS A 226 -5.35 2.48 18.12
CA LYS A 226 -4.25 1.82 18.84
C LYS A 226 -2.91 2.52 18.61
N GLY A 227 -2.63 2.98 17.38
CA GLY A 227 -1.44 3.78 17.09
C GLY A 227 -1.38 5.06 17.93
N LYS A 228 -2.51 5.76 18.09
CA LYS A 228 -2.64 6.94 18.96
C LYS A 228 -2.38 6.61 20.43
N GLU A 229 -2.95 5.52 20.93
CA GLU A 229 -2.76 5.08 22.32
C GLU A 229 -1.28 4.79 22.62
N ILE A 230 -0.59 4.10 21.71
CA ILE A 230 0.85 3.83 21.82
C ILE A 230 1.65 5.14 21.80
N ALA A 231 1.36 6.05 20.87
CA ALA A 231 2.05 7.33 20.77
C ALA A 231 1.91 8.16 22.06
N LEU A 232 0.70 8.27 22.61
CA LEU A 232 0.45 8.97 23.87
C LEU A 232 1.21 8.32 25.04
N ALA A 233 1.33 6.99 25.06
CA ALA A 233 2.09 6.28 26.08
C ALA A 233 3.60 6.53 25.95
N GLN A 234 4.14 6.61 24.73
CA GLN A 234 5.55 6.95 24.47
C GLN A 234 5.85 8.40 24.85
N ILE A 235 4.99 9.34 24.47
CA ILE A 235 5.05 10.75 24.87
C ILE A 235 5.05 10.88 26.40
N SER A 236 4.15 10.17 27.08
CA SER A 236 4.08 10.16 28.56
C SER A 236 5.35 9.61 29.22
N LYS A 237 6.13 8.76 28.52
CA LYS A 237 7.43 8.26 28.96
C LYS A 237 8.60 9.18 28.58
N GLY A 238 8.30 10.28 27.89
CA GLY A 238 9.22 11.36 27.53
C GLY A 238 9.71 11.34 26.09
N ALA A 239 9.16 10.52 25.20
CA ALA A 239 9.51 10.55 23.79
C ALA A 239 9.04 11.87 23.14
N ASP A 240 9.93 12.59 22.46
CA ASP A 240 9.60 13.86 21.78
C ASP A 240 9.65 13.82 20.26
N VAL A 241 10.22 12.76 19.69
CA VAL A 241 10.13 12.44 18.26
C VAL A 241 9.75 10.97 18.08
N ILE A 242 8.69 10.70 17.33
CA ILE A 242 8.17 9.36 17.08
C ILE A 242 8.30 9.01 15.60
N PHE A 243 8.97 7.91 15.27
CA PHE A 243 8.92 7.32 13.94
C PHE A 243 7.82 6.25 13.89
N THR A 244 6.94 6.30 12.88
CA THR A 244 5.86 5.32 12.73
C THR A 244 5.96 4.53 11.42
N ALA A 245 6.34 3.26 11.53
CA ALA A 245 6.36 2.27 10.45
C ALA A 245 5.12 1.36 10.55
N ALA A 246 3.92 1.94 10.48
CA ALA A 246 2.67 1.27 10.85
C ALA A 246 1.51 1.48 9.86
N GLY A 247 1.77 1.85 8.61
CA GLY A 247 0.73 2.10 7.60
C GLY A 247 -0.35 3.06 8.12
N ASN A 248 -1.62 2.76 7.87
CA ASN A 248 -2.74 3.59 8.32
C ASN A 248 -2.80 3.72 9.86
N SER A 249 -2.40 2.69 10.62
CA SER A 249 -2.31 2.78 12.08
C SER A 249 -1.39 3.91 12.56
N GLY A 250 -0.35 4.22 11.78
CA GLY A 250 0.60 5.28 12.09
C GLY A 250 -0.01 6.68 12.10
N LEU A 251 -1.14 6.90 11.40
CA LEU A 251 -1.85 8.17 11.40
C LEU A 251 -2.31 8.59 12.82
N GLY A 252 -2.53 7.62 13.72
CA GLY A 252 -2.85 7.91 15.12
C GLY A 252 -1.72 8.62 15.87
N ALA A 253 -0.46 8.43 15.48
CA ALA A 253 0.67 9.14 16.07
C ALA A 253 0.62 10.65 15.75
N PHE A 254 0.21 11.00 14.52
CA PHE A 254 0.02 12.39 14.11
C PHE A 254 -1.07 13.07 14.95
N ASP A 255 -2.19 12.38 15.21
CA ASP A 255 -3.25 12.88 16.10
C ASP A 255 -2.76 13.06 17.55
N ALA A 256 -1.92 12.15 18.07
CA ALA A 256 -1.35 12.27 19.41
C ALA A 256 -0.42 13.49 19.54
N VAL A 257 0.41 13.73 18.53
CA VAL A 257 1.35 14.85 18.51
C VAL A 257 0.63 16.18 18.32
N GLU A 258 -0.36 16.26 17.41
CA GLU A 258 -1.20 17.47 17.28
C GLU A 258 -1.88 17.82 18.59
N GLN A 259 -2.45 16.83 19.29
CA GLN A 259 -3.10 17.02 20.59
C GLN A 259 -2.14 17.53 21.67
N SER A 260 -0.86 17.21 21.57
CA SER A 260 0.16 17.68 22.51
C SER A 260 0.50 19.16 22.34
N GLY A 261 0.04 19.79 21.25
CA GLY A 261 0.06 21.22 21.07
C GLY A 261 1.43 21.82 20.71
N LYS A 262 1.47 23.14 20.81
CA LYS A 262 2.61 23.98 20.45
C LYS A 262 3.11 24.75 21.67
N ASP A 263 4.40 25.04 21.71
CA ASP A 263 5.01 25.92 22.71
C ASP A 263 4.58 27.39 22.50
N SER A 264 5.00 28.28 23.40
CA SER A 264 4.68 29.72 23.32
C SER A 264 5.24 30.42 22.08
N SER A 265 6.20 29.81 21.38
CA SER A 265 6.74 30.29 20.11
C SER A 265 5.99 29.74 18.88
N GLY A 266 4.95 28.94 19.10
CA GLY A 266 4.16 28.31 18.05
C GLY A 266 4.81 27.09 17.42
N ARG A 267 5.87 26.52 18.03
CA ARG A 267 6.51 25.29 17.52
C ARG A 267 5.89 24.06 18.16
N ALA A 268 5.74 22.99 17.39
CA ALA A 268 5.24 21.72 17.91
C ALA A 268 6.11 21.23 19.08
N MET A 269 5.47 20.71 20.13
CA MET A 269 6.17 20.19 21.30
C MET A 269 6.74 18.79 21.07
N HIS A 270 6.12 18.04 20.17
CA HIS A 270 6.49 16.68 19.78
C HIS A 270 6.46 16.60 18.25
N TYR A 271 7.12 15.61 17.68
CA TYR A 271 7.20 15.42 16.23
C TYR A 271 6.90 13.98 15.84
N VAL A 272 6.33 13.81 14.65
CA VAL A 272 6.18 12.50 14.00
C VAL A 272 6.99 12.48 12.73
N ILE A 273 7.76 11.42 12.53
CA ILE A 273 8.36 11.06 11.26
C ILE A 273 7.42 10.02 10.63
N GLY A 274 6.86 10.36 9.47
CA GLY A 274 6.02 9.47 8.67
C GLY A 274 6.81 8.40 7.93
N VAL A 275 6.11 7.56 7.16
CA VAL A 275 6.69 6.45 6.39
C VAL A 275 6.02 6.32 5.02
N ASP A 276 6.69 5.62 4.10
CA ASP A 276 6.29 5.30 2.72
C ASP A 276 6.10 6.50 1.79
N SER A 277 5.12 7.35 2.10
CA SER A 277 4.74 8.54 1.34
C SER A 277 5.14 9.81 2.08
N ASN A 278 5.17 10.95 1.38
CA ASN A 278 5.33 12.25 2.05
C ASN A 278 4.04 12.59 2.83
N GLN A 279 4.13 12.49 4.16
CA GLN A 279 3.01 12.67 5.08
C GLN A 279 2.94 14.07 5.72
N ASN A 280 3.70 15.06 5.23
CA ASN A 280 3.69 16.42 5.79
C ASN A 280 2.28 17.06 5.79
N MET A 281 1.41 16.66 4.87
CA MET A 281 0.05 17.19 4.76
C MET A 281 -0.97 16.51 5.68
N VAL A 282 -0.57 15.48 6.44
CA VAL A 282 -1.49 14.76 7.35
C VAL A 282 -1.92 15.69 8.51
N LYS A 283 -0.96 16.42 9.10
CA LYS A 283 -1.15 17.45 10.13
C LYS A 283 -0.13 18.59 9.95
N PRO A 284 -0.42 19.58 9.08
CA PRO A 284 0.52 20.65 8.73
C PRO A 284 0.72 21.71 9.83
#